data_AF-A0A6N6Q907-F1
#
_entry.id   AF-A0A6N6Q907-F1
#
_cell.length_a   1.000
_cell.length_b   1.000
_cell.length_c   1.000
_cell.angle_alpha   90.00
_cell.angle_beta   90.00
_cell.angle_gamma   90.00
#
_symmetry.space_group_name_H-M   'P 1'
#
loop_
_entity.id
_entity.type
_entity.pdbx_description
1 polymer ?
#
loop_
_entity_poly.entity_id
_entity_poly.type
_entity_poly.pdbx_seq_one_letter_code
_entity_poly.pdbx_strand_id
1 'polypeptide(L)'
;MDALVALGLVVVLILPMGFGAVANQRLMRQTYQRAVVMELIDGELEVLASGDPQRAPVGVREIRMGGYAATNLPSGKFLLTRTDRTCRIEWVPTDTRHAVPFAREIAMKGGAR
;
A
#
# COMPACT_ATOMS: atom_id res chain seq x y z
N MET A 1 -9.81 -1.90 -51.87
CA MET A 1 -9.51 -3.04 -50.96
C MET A 1 -8.24 -2.75 -50.17
N ASP A 2 -7.17 -2.31 -50.83
CA ASP A 2 -5.83 -2.11 -50.21
C ASP A 2 -5.81 -1.14 -49.02
N ALA A 3 -6.56 -0.03 -49.09
CA ALA A 3 -6.64 0.93 -47.98
C ALA A 3 -7.29 0.35 -46.70
N LEU A 4 -8.29 -0.53 -46.86
CA LEU A 4 -8.95 -1.20 -45.73
C LEU A 4 -8.03 -2.26 -45.11
N VAL A 5 -7.26 -2.97 -45.94
CA VAL A 5 -6.27 -3.95 -45.47
C VAL A 5 -5.14 -3.25 -44.73
N ALA A 6 -4.62 -2.15 -45.27
CA ALA A 6 -3.61 -1.33 -44.61
C ALA A 6 -4.10 -0.78 -43.26
N LEU A 7 -5.32 -0.26 -43.20
CA LEU A 7 -5.93 0.20 -41.95
C LEU A 7 -6.09 -0.93 -40.93
N GLY A 8 -6.53 -2.11 -41.36
CA GLY A 8 -6.65 -3.29 -40.51
C GLY A 8 -5.32 -3.71 -39.89
N LEU A 9 -4.25 -3.72 -40.67
CA LEU A 9 -2.89 -4.03 -40.19
C LEU A 9 -2.39 -3.00 -39.17
N VAL A 10 -2.63 -1.71 -39.43
CA VAL A 10 -2.27 -0.64 -38.48
C VAL A 10 -3.01 -0.81 -37.15
N VAL A 11 -4.31 -1.09 -37.20
CA VAL A 11 -5.11 -1.32 -35.97
C VAL A 11 -4.57 -2.52 -35.20
N VAL A 12 -4.34 -3.66 -35.87
CA VAL A 12 -3.81 -4.88 -35.23
C VAL A 12 -2.44 -4.64 -34.60
N LEU A 13 -1.61 -3.78 -35.18
CA LEU A 13 -0.28 -3.45 -34.64
C LEU A 13 -0.34 -2.52 -33.41
N ILE A 14 -1.24 -1.53 -33.43
CA ILE A 14 -1.33 -0.51 -32.36
C ILE A 14 -2.08 -1.04 -31.13
N LEU A 15 -3.10 -1.88 -31.33
CA LEU A 15 -3.96 -2.41 -30.26
C LEU A 15 -3.18 -3.07 -29.11
N PRO A 16 -2.23 -4.01 -29.34
CA PRO A 16 -1.46 -4.62 -28.26
C PRO A 16 -0.59 -3.62 -27.49
N MET A 17 -0.08 -2.56 -28.14
CA MET A 17 0.68 -1.50 -27.45
C MET A 17 -0.21 -0.72 -26.48
N GLY A 18 -1.43 -0.39 -26.89
CA GLY A 18 -2.42 0.27 -26.04
C GLY A 18 -2.78 -0.59 -24.81
N PHE A 19 -3.04 -1.88 -25.01
CA PHE A 19 -3.33 -2.81 -23.92
C PHE A 19 -2.14 -2.97 -22.95
N GLY A 20 -0.91 -3.09 -23.47
CA GLY A 20 0.29 -3.15 -22.64
C GLY A 20 0.50 -1.89 -21.80
N ALA A 21 0.23 -0.71 -22.36
CA ALA A 21 0.33 0.55 -21.64
C ALA A 21 -0.64 0.63 -20.45
N VAL A 22 -1.89 0.21 -20.62
CA VAL A 22 -2.89 0.21 -19.54
C VAL A 22 -2.51 -0.77 -18.43
N ALA A 23 -2.02 -1.97 -18.78
CA ALA A 23 -1.56 -2.95 -17.80
C ALA A 23 -0.36 -2.41 -16.99
N ASN A 24 0.60 -1.78 -17.66
CA ASN A 24 1.76 -1.17 -17.01
C ASN A 24 1.38 -0.01 -16.09
N GLN A 25 0.44 0.84 -16.50
CA GLN A 25 -0.07 1.91 -15.64
C GLN A 25 -0.73 1.37 -14.38
N ARG A 26 -1.51 0.28 -14.50
CA ARG A 26 -2.12 -0.38 -13.34
C ARG A 26 -1.07 -0.93 -12.39
N LEU A 27 -0.05 -1.61 -12.92
CA LEU A 27 1.06 -2.13 -12.11
C LEU A 27 1.82 -1.01 -11.42
N MET A 28 2.19 0.05 -12.15
CA MET A 28 2.89 1.22 -11.59
C MET A 28 2.09 1.85 -10.45
N ARG A 29 0.77 2.00 -10.62
CA ARG A 29 -0.10 2.55 -9.57
C ARG A 29 -0.13 1.67 -8.33
N GLN A 30 -0.21 0.35 -8.51
CA GLN A 30 -0.16 -0.60 -7.39
C GLN A 30 1.18 -0.56 -6.65
N THR A 31 2.30 -0.51 -7.39
CA THR A 31 3.63 -0.42 -6.80
C THR A 31 3.83 0.91 -6.05
N TYR A 32 3.38 2.02 -6.63
CA TYR A 32 3.41 3.33 -5.99
C TYR A 32 2.61 3.33 -4.69
N GLN A 33 1.36 2.86 -4.72
CA GLN A 33 0.53 2.76 -3.52
C GLN A 33 1.18 1.89 -2.45
N ARG A 34 1.76 0.74 -2.84
CA ARG A 34 2.47 -0.14 -1.92
C ARG A 34 3.69 0.56 -1.30
N ALA A 35 4.44 1.33 -2.07
CA ALA A 35 5.58 2.10 -1.56
C ALA A 35 5.14 3.16 -0.56
N VAL A 36 4.05 3.89 -0.84
CA VAL A 36 3.46 4.84 0.09
C VAL A 36 3.04 4.14 1.40
N VAL A 37 2.31 3.01 1.32
CA VAL A 37 1.93 2.26 2.53
C VAL A 37 3.17 1.82 3.32
N MET A 38 4.21 1.33 2.64
CA MET A 38 5.47 0.93 3.29
C MET A 38 6.09 2.10 4.05
N GLU A 39 6.19 3.27 3.43
CA GLU A 39 6.76 4.47 4.05
C GLU A 39 5.97 4.91 5.29
N LEU A 40 4.63 4.98 5.20
CA LEU A 40 3.80 5.37 6.35
C LEU A 40 3.90 4.37 7.51
N ILE A 41 3.84 3.07 7.21
CA ILE A 41 3.94 2.03 8.23
C ILE A 41 5.32 2.04 8.88
N ASP A 42 6.38 2.18 8.09
CA ASP A 42 7.74 2.19 8.61
C ASP A 42 7.99 3.39 9.52
N GLY A 43 7.54 4.59 9.11
CA GLY A 43 7.63 5.79 9.94
C GLY A 43 6.86 5.66 11.26
N GLU A 44 5.63 5.14 11.21
CA GLU A 44 4.83 4.97 12.43
C GLU A 44 5.40 3.89 13.36
N LEU A 45 5.90 2.79 12.79
CA LEU A 45 6.56 1.73 13.57
C LEU A 45 7.87 2.22 14.21
N GLU A 46 8.67 3.05 13.53
CA GLU A 46 9.87 3.66 14.10
C GLU A 46 9.53 4.56 15.30
N VAL A 47 8.47 5.37 15.16
CA VAL A 47 7.96 6.21 16.25
C VAL A 47 7.50 5.35 17.43
N LEU A 48 6.73 4.30 17.20
CA LEU A 48 6.28 3.38 18.27
C LEU A 48 7.45 2.63 18.91
N ALA A 49 8.46 2.24 18.14
CA ALA A 49 9.65 1.55 18.63
C ALA A 49 10.54 2.44 19.51
N SER A 50 10.51 3.76 19.28
CA SER A 50 11.27 4.75 20.07
C SER A 50 10.77 4.89 21.52
N GLY A 51 9.64 4.25 21.85
CA GLY A 51 9.25 3.99 23.22
C GLY A 51 8.33 5.03 23.84
N ASP A 52 7.48 5.70 23.05
CA ASP A 52 6.30 6.40 23.61
C ASP A 52 5.26 5.35 24.03
N PRO A 53 5.21 4.95 25.32
CA PRO A 53 4.38 3.83 25.77
C PRO A 53 2.91 4.24 25.82
N GLN A 54 2.63 5.54 25.88
CA GLN A 54 1.31 6.15 25.99
C GLN A 54 0.58 6.13 24.65
N ARG A 55 1.32 6.12 23.54
CA ARG A 55 0.73 6.13 22.20
C ARG A 55 0.05 4.85 21.80
N ALA A 56 0.29 3.70 22.44
CA ALA A 56 -0.38 2.48 21.99
C ALA A 56 -0.67 1.44 23.08
N PRO A 57 -1.82 1.39 23.75
CA PRO A 57 -2.17 0.22 24.56
C PRO A 57 -2.08 -1.10 23.78
N VAL A 58 -1.76 -2.19 24.50
CA VAL A 58 -1.80 -3.56 23.97
C VAL A 58 -3.20 -3.86 23.42
N GLY A 59 -3.27 -4.58 22.31
CA GLY A 59 -4.50 -4.94 21.62
C GLY A 59 -4.51 -4.51 20.16
N VAL A 60 -5.69 -4.65 19.54
CA VAL A 60 -5.94 -4.28 18.14
C VAL A 60 -6.79 -3.02 18.09
N ARG A 61 -6.39 -2.03 17.29
CA ARG A 61 -7.23 -0.87 17.00
C ARG A 61 -6.99 -0.30 15.62
N GLU A 62 -8.00 0.39 15.10
CA GLU A 62 -7.85 1.24 13.92
C GLU A 62 -7.05 2.50 14.31
N ILE A 63 -6.08 2.87 13.48
CA ILE A 63 -5.29 4.10 13.63
C ILE A 63 -5.43 4.96 12.38
N ARG A 64 -5.30 6.28 12.57
CA ARG A 64 -5.21 7.23 11.45
C ARG A 64 -3.76 7.58 11.23
N MET A 65 -3.29 7.36 10.01
CA MET A 65 -1.97 7.82 9.62
C MET A 65 -2.03 9.30 9.23
N GLY A 66 -1.07 10.07 9.74
CA GLY A 66 -0.87 11.46 9.34
C GLY A 66 0.00 11.59 8.09
N GLY A 67 0.18 12.82 7.63
CA GLY A 67 1.10 13.17 6.55
C GLY A 67 0.47 13.22 5.16
N TYR A 68 1.11 13.99 4.28
CA TYR A 68 0.64 14.21 2.91
C TYR A 68 0.61 12.92 2.08
N ALA A 69 1.53 11.98 2.34
CA ALA A 69 1.58 10.71 1.62
C ALA A 69 0.29 9.87 1.81
N ALA A 70 -0.38 9.98 2.95
CA ALA A 70 -1.65 9.28 3.21
C ALA A 70 -2.77 9.68 2.22
N THR A 71 -2.74 10.90 1.67
CA THR A 71 -3.76 11.36 0.71
C THR A 71 -3.64 10.69 -0.66
N ASN A 72 -2.52 10.01 -0.92
CA ASN A 72 -2.29 9.28 -2.16
C ASN A 72 -2.77 7.82 -2.11
N LEU A 73 -3.23 7.36 -0.95
CA LEU A 73 -3.76 6.01 -0.79
C LEU A 73 -5.23 5.93 -1.20
N PRO A 74 -5.67 4.79 -1.75
CA PRO A 74 -7.09 4.53 -1.93
C PRO A 74 -7.78 4.41 -0.57
N SER A 75 -9.11 4.37 -0.56
CA SER A 75 -9.85 4.15 0.69
C SER A 75 -9.46 2.82 1.35
N GLY A 76 -9.33 2.85 2.67
CA GLY A 76 -8.92 1.71 3.47
C GLY A 76 -8.68 2.14 4.92
N LYS A 77 -8.16 1.20 5.71
CA LYS A 77 -7.95 1.37 7.15
C LYS A 77 -6.58 0.86 7.56
N PHE A 78 -5.97 1.52 8.52
CA PHE A 78 -4.77 1.01 9.19
C PHE A 78 -5.16 0.36 10.50
N LEU A 79 -4.73 -0.89 10.71
CA LEU A 79 -4.91 -1.64 11.93
C LEU A 79 -3.56 -1.76 12.63
N LEU A 80 -3.51 -1.31 13.89
CA LEU A 80 -2.37 -1.49 14.78
C LEU A 80 -2.69 -2.65 15.72
N THR A 81 -1.84 -3.66 15.72
CA THR A 81 -1.84 -4.77 16.68
C THR A 81 -0.57 -4.66 17.52
N ARG A 82 -0.72 -4.30 18.79
CA ARG A 82 0.40 -4.27 19.75
C ARG A 82 0.28 -5.44 20.73
N THR A 83 1.38 -6.16 20.92
CA THR A 83 1.59 -7.10 22.02
C THR A 83 2.70 -6.58 22.94
N ASP A 84 3.01 -7.31 24.01
CA ASP A 84 4.11 -6.94 24.91
C ASP A 84 5.48 -6.99 24.23
N ARG A 85 5.61 -7.77 23.15
CA ARG A 85 6.89 -8.05 22.48
C ARG A 85 6.96 -7.52 21.06
N THR A 86 5.82 -7.34 20.42
CA THR A 86 5.75 -6.98 19.01
C THR A 86 4.72 -5.90 18.74
N CYS A 87 4.93 -5.19 17.64
CA CYS A 87 4.02 -4.19 17.14
C CYS A 87 3.88 -4.42 15.64
N ARG A 88 2.65 -4.66 15.20
CA ARG A 88 2.28 -4.89 13.81
C ARG A 88 1.35 -3.79 13.36
N ILE A 89 1.62 -3.20 12.21
CA ILE A 89 0.68 -2.34 11.51
C ILE A 89 0.33 -2.97 10.18
N GLU A 90 -0.96 -2.95 9.86
CA GLU A 90 -1.51 -3.49 8.62
C GLU A 90 -2.38 -2.44 7.95
N TRP A 91 -2.16 -2.24 6.66
CA TRP A 91 -3.08 -1.53 5.78
C TRP A 91 -4.05 -2.51 5.14
N VAL A 92 -5.34 -2.23 5.31
CA VAL A 92 -6.45 -2.98 4.72
C VAL A 92 -7.20 -2.08 3.74
N PRO A 93 -6.98 -2.22 2.42
CA PRO A 93 -7.74 -1.45 1.44
C PRO A 93 -9.21 -1.88 1.44
N THR A 94 -10.11 -0.92 1.23
CA THR A 94 -11.55 -1.21 1.09
C THR A 94 -11.84 -1.97 -0.21
N ASP A 95 -11.08 -1.67 -1.27
CA ASP A 95 -11.17 -2.34 -2.57
C ASP A 95 -9.86 -3.04 -2.94
N THR A 96 -9.89 -4.37 -2.93
CA THR A 96 -8.74 -5.24 -3.24
C THR A 96 -8.46 -5.39 -4.74
N ARG A 97 -9.34 -4.87 -5.62
CA ARG A 97 -9.11 -4.90 -7.07
C ARG A 97 -7.96 -3.98 -7.49
N HIS A 98 -7.74 -2.92 -6.73
CA HIS A 98 -6.82 -1.84 -7.07
C HIS A 98 -5.66 -1.70 -6.09
N ALA A 99 -5.77 -2.21 -4.87
CA ALA A 99 -4.71 -2.20 -3.87
C ALA A 99 -4.61 -3.54 -3.15
N VAL A 100 -3.40 -3.87 -2.71
CA VAL A 100 -3.12 -5.11 -1.99
C VAL A 100 -2.90 -4.75 -0.51
N PRO A 101 -3.43 -5.56 0.44
CA PRO A 101 -3.10 -5.41 1.84
C PRO A 101 -1.58 -5.49 2.05
N PHE A 102 -1.08 -4.72 3.01
CA PHE A 102 0.33 -4.77 3.36
C PHE A 102 0.47 -4.62 4.87
N ALA A 103 1.30 -5.47 5.47
CA ALA A 103 1.53 -5.47 6.91
C ALA A 103 3.02 -5.57 7.19
N ARG A 104 3.44 -4.93 8.28
CA ARG A 104 4.79 -5.06 8.82
C ARG A 104 4.72 -5.21 10.33
N GLU A 105 5.63 -6.00 10.86
CA GLU A 105 5.76 -6.26 12.29
C GLU A 105 7.21 -6.03 12.74
N ILE A 106 7.37 -5.45 13.92
CA ILE A 106 8.66 -5.21 14.56
C ILE A 106 8.63 -5.69 16.01
N ALA A 107 9.81 -6.01 16.55
CA ALA A 107 9.98 -6.25 17.98
C ALA A 107 10.05 -4.93 18.75
N MET A 108 9.43 -4.88 19.93
CA MET A 108 9.43 -3.71 20.80
C MET A 108 10.63 -3.74 21.75
N LYS A 109 11.37 -2.63 21.81
CA LYS A 109 12.42 -2.41 22.80
C LYS A 109 11.78 -2.01 24.14
N GLY A 110 11.34 -2.99 24.93
CA GLY A 110 10.71 -2.72 26.22
C GLY A 110 10.04 -3.92 26.89
N GLY A 111 9.89 -5.05 26.21
CA GLY A 111 9.35 -6.28 26.79
C GLY A 111 10.37 -7.06 27.62
N ALA A 112 10.99 -6.45 28.62
CA ALA A 112 11.79 -7.16 29.63
C ALA A 112 11.86 -6.38 30.96
N ARG A 113 11.09 -6.91 31.93
CA ARG A 113 11.06 -6.66 33.38
C ARG A 113 10.34 -5.42 33.87
#